data_AF-A0A920JVI8-F1
#
_entry.id   AF-A0A920JVI8-F1
#
_cell.length_a   1.000
_cell.length_b   1.000
_cell.length_c   1.000
_cell.angle_alpha   90.00
_cell.angle_beta   90.00
_cell.angle_gamma   90.00
#
_symmetry.space_group_name_H-M   'P 1'
#
loop_
_entity.id
_entity.type
_entity.pdbx_description
1 polymer ?
#
loop_
_entity_poly.entity_id
_entity_poly.type
_entity_poly.pdbx_seq_one_letter_code
_entity_poly.pdbx_strand_id
1 'polypeptide(L)'
;MVLAGNAYHFLEPKLRGAVLPVKSFIIGSEPLSTDLVNRINPQDLAVCDPNYILEYFRLSADKRLLFGRRFPYFGDNPDIIKKALIPKMLQVYPILKNTEFEFGWGGTIGVTVNRVPQLGRISDNVFYSQGYSVMVSM
;
A
#
# COMPACT_ATOMS: atom_id res chain seq x y z
N MET A 1 22.35 -10.52 14.71
CA MET A 1 20.99 -10.88 14.22
C MET A 1 20.14 -9.61 14.12
N VAL A 2 19.31 -9.50 13.08
CA VAL A 2 18.37 -8.37 12.92
C VAL A 2 16.95 -8.90 12.78
N LEU A 3 16.03 -8.37 13.57
CA LEU A 3 14.60 -8.64 13.47
C LEU A 3 13.95 -7.58 12.57
N ALA A 4 13.49 -8.00 11.39
CA ALA A 4 12.90 -7.13 10.38
C ALA A 4 11.57 -7.68 9.81
N GLY A 5 10.84 -8.49 10.59
CA GLY A 5 9.57 -9.09 10.16
C GLY A 5 8.35 -8.14 10.23
N ASN A 6 8.52 -6.93 10.77
CA ASN A 6 7.50 -5.88 10.84
C ASN A 6 6.13 -6.42 11.36
N ALA A 7 5.03 -6.17 10.65
CA ALA A 7 3.68 -6.62 11.03
C ALA A 7 3.51 -8.15 11.16
N TYR A 8 4.48 -8.93 10.70
CA TYR A 8 4.45 -10.39 10.67
C TYR A 8 5.40 -11.04 11.68
N HIS A 9 6.12 -10.26 12.48
CA HIS A 9 7.06 -10.78 13.46
C HIS A 9 6.38 -11.09 14.80
N PHE A 10 6.58 -12.32 15.31
CA PHE A 10 6.09 -12.77 16.62
C PHE A 10 7.19 -13.33 17.54
N LEU A 11 8.46 -13.17 17.14
CA LEU A 11 9.60 -13.88 17.73
C LEU A 11 10.12 -13.27 19.05
N GLU A 12 9.98 -11.95 19.24
CA GLU A 12 10.53 -11.23 20.40
C GLU A 12 9.37 -10.66 21.24
N PRO A 13 9.12 -11.22 22.44
CA PRO A 13 8.05 -10.74 23.31
C PRO A 13 8.11 -9.24 23.63
N LYS A 14 9.32 -8.65 23.77
CA LYS A 14 9.48 -7.21 24.07
C LYS A 14 8.99 -6.29 22.95
N LEU A 15 8.86 -6.79 21.72
CA LEU A 15 8.38 -6.00 20.57
C LEU A 15 6.88 -6.17 20.32
N ARG A 16 6.18 -7.03 21.07
CA ARG A 16 4.74 -7.24 20.89
C ARG A 16 3.97 -5.97 21.19
N GLY A 17 2.97 -5.66 20.35
CA GLY A 17 2.12 -4.48 20.51
C GLY A 17 2.78 -3.15 20.11
N ALA A 18 4.07 -3.13 19.77
CA ALA A 18 4.74 -1.91 19.30
C ALA A 18 4.28 -1.48 17.90
N VAL A 19 3.68 -2.41 17.15
CA VAL A 19 3.19 -2.23 15.77
C VAL A 19 1.77 -2.78 15.67
N LEU A 20 0.85 -1.95 15.15
CA LEU A 20 -0.51 -2.35 14.81
C LEU A 20 -0.54 -2.91 13.37
N PRO A 21 -0.95 -4.17 13.18
CA PRO A 21 -1.13 -4.73 11.84
C PRO A 21 -2.37 -4.11 11.19
N VAL A 22 -2.18 -3.58 9.99
CA VAL A 22 -3.21 -2.85 9.26
C VAL A 22 -3.27 -3.35 7.83
N LYS A 23 -4.47 -3.60 7.29
CA LYS A 23 -4.64 -3.97 5.89
C LYS A 23 -4.60 -2.76 4.96
N SER A 24 -3.90 -2.92 3.85
CA SER A 24 -3.88 -2.02 2.69
C SER A 24 -4.11 -2.84 1.43
N PHE A 25 -4.78 -2.27 0.45
CA PHE A 25 -5.21 -2.98 -0.75
C PHE A 25 -4.79 -2.24 -2.00
N ILE A 26 -4.53 -3.00 -3.07
CA ILE A 26 -4.13 -2.50 -4.39
C ILE A 26 -4.94 -3.23 -5.45
N ILE A 27 -5.32 -2.50 -6.50
CA ILE A 27 -5.82 -3.05 -7.77
C ILE A 27 -4.82 -2.76 -8.89
N GLY A 28 -4.74 -3.66 -9.86
CA GLY A 28 -3.91 -3.51 -11.06
C GLY A 28 -4.76 -3.61 -12.32
N SER A 29 -4.64 -2.63 -13.21
CA SER A 29 -5.28 -2.68 -14.53
C SER A 29 -4.58 -3.68 -15.46
N GLU A 30 -5.20 -3.98 -16.60
CA GLU A 30 -4.50 -4.42 -17.82
C GLU A 30 -3.40 -3.41 -18.22
N PRO A 31 -2.40 -3.79 -19.04
CA PRO A 31 -1.42 -2.85 -19.58
C PRO A 31 -2.11 -1.73 -20.36
N LEU A 32 -1.83 -0.49 -20.00
CA LEU A 32 -2.47 0.66 -20.63
C LEU A 32 -1.79 1.01 -21.95
N SER A 33 -2.57 1.51 -22.90
CA SER A 33 -2.03 2.06 -24.14
C SER A 33 -1.14 3.27 -23.86
N THR A 34 -0.16 3.52 -24.74
CA THR A 34 0.71 4.70 -24.66
C THR A 34 -0.09 6.01 -24.55
N ASP A 35 -1.21 6.11 -25.28
CA ASP A 35 -2.12 7.26 -25.21
C ASP A 35 -2.72 7.44 -23.82
N LEU A 36 -3.19 6.36 -23.19
CA LEU A 36 -3.73 6.43 -21.83
C LEU A 36 -2.64 6.78 -20.82
N VAL A 37 -1.46 6.14 -20.91
CA VAL A 37 -0.29 6.44 -20.07
C VAL A 37 0.07 7.92 -20.14
N ASN A 38 0.19 8.48 -21.34
CA ASN A 38 0.54 9.89 -21.55
C ASN A 38 -0.51 10.86 -21.03
N ARG A 39 -1.77 10.43 -20.92
CA ARG A 39 -2.87 11.25 -20.38
C ARG A 39 -2.96 11.21 -18.86
N ILE A 40 -2.70 10.05 -18.25
CA ILE A 40 -2.91 9.88 -16.80
C ILE A 40 -1.64 10.12 -15.99
N ASN A 41 -0.47 9.70 -16.48
CA ASN A 41 0.79 9.79 -15.76
C ASN A 41 2.00 9.81 -16.74
N PRO A 42 2.15 10.87 -17.54
CA PRO A 42 3.18 10.96 -18.58
C PRO A 42 4.62 10.93 -18.05
N GLN A 43 4.81 11.30 -16.78
CA GLN A 43 6.12 11.35 -16.13
C GLN A 43 6.42 10.08 -15.30
N ASP A 44 5.51 9.09 -15.31
CA ASP A 44 5.63 7.85 -14.53
C ASP A 44 5.95 8.10 -13.04
N LEU A 45 5.24 9.05 -12.45
CA LEU A 45 5.42 9.43 -11.05
C LEU A 45 4.66 8.49 -10.13
N ALA A 46 5.21 8.26 -8.93
CA ALA A 46 4.45 7.73 -7.83
C ALA A 46 3.68 8.88 -7.17
N VAL A 47 2.35 8.82 -7.23
CA VAL A 47 1.47 9.84 -6.67
C VAL A 47 0.85 9.32 -5.38
N CYS A 48 0.78 10.17 -4.37
CA CYS A 48 -0.01 9.95 -3.16
C CYS A 48 -0.80 11.20 -2.84
N ASP A 49 -2.04 11.02 -2.40
CA ASP A 49 -2.85 12.12 -1.88
C ASP A 49 -2.49 12.42 -0.42
N PRO A 50 -2.85 13.61 0.08
CA PRO A 50 -2.65 13.94 1.49
C PRO A 50 -3.84 13.56 2.37
N ASN A 51 -4.79 12.76 1.89
CA ASN A 51 -5.98 12.43 2.66
C ASN A 51 -5.63 11.49 3.82
N TYR A 52 -6.44 11.53 4.89
CA TYR A 52 -6.26 10.64 6.03
C TYR A 52 -6.35 9.16 5.65
N ILE A 53 -7.24 8.83 4.69
CA ILE A 53 -7.22 7.55 3.99
C ILE A 53 -6.49 7.76 2.68
N LEU A 54 -5.20 7.47 2.73
CA LEU A 54 -4.26 7.68 1.65
C LEU A 54 -4.67 6.90 0.39
N GLU A 55 -4.84 7.62 -0.71
CA GLU A 55 -4.89 7.08 -2.06
C GLU A 55 -3.54 7.26 -2.72
N TYR A 56 -3.03 6.21 -3.34
CA TYR A 56 -1.74 6.25 -4.03
C TYR A 56 -1.82 5.46 -5.31
N PHE A 57 -1.07 5.91 -6.31
CA PHE A 57 -1.00 5.19 -7.58
C PHE A 57 0.31 5.44 -8.30
N ARG A 58 0.66 4.50 -9.17
CA ARG A 58 1.83 4.55 -10.05
C ARG A 58 1.61 3.61 -11.22
N LEU A 59 2.46 3.70 -12.24
CA LEU A 59 2.52 2.65 -13.26
C LEU A 59 3.48 1.53 -12.82
N SER A 60 3.18 0.31 -13.24
CA SER A 60 4.13 -0.80 -13.23
C SER A 60 5.13 -0.67 -14.40
N ALA A 61 6.16 -1.51 -14.41
CA ALA A 61 7.15 -1.53 -15.48
C ALA A 61 6.53 -1.81 -16.87
N ASP A 62 5.50 -2.66 -16.90
CA ASP A 62 4.70 -2.99 -18.08
C ASP A 62 3.47 -2.07 -18.28
N LYS A 63 3.45 -0.91 -17.62
CA LYS A 63 2.46 0.17 -17.82
C LYS A 63 1.02 -0.15 -17.43
N ARG A 64 0.84 -0.94 -16.38
CA ARG A 64 -0.43 -1.12 -15.67
C ARG A 64 -0.58 -0.01 -14.64
N LEU A 65 -1.78 0.53 -14.48
CA LEU A 65 -2.08 1.40 -13.34
C LEU A 65 -2.23 0.54 -12.08
N LEU A 66 -1.36 0.80 -11.11
CA LEU A 66 -1.50 0.29 -9.75
C LEU A 66 -2.16 1.38 -8.91
N PHE A 67 -3.34 1.10 -8.37
CA PHE A 67 -4.07 2.02 -7.49
C PHE A 67 -4.31 1.37 -6.13
N GLY A 68 -3.86 2.04 -5.07
CA GLY A 68 -3.91 1.55 -3.70
C GLY A 68 -4.67 2.48 -2.78
N ARG A 69 -5.45 1.87 -1.87
CA ARG A 69 -6.23 2.56 -0.84
C ARG A 69 -6.52 1.60 0.31
N ARG A 70 -6.67 2.15 1.52
CA ARG A 70 -7.20 1.40 2.66
C ARG A 70 -8.73 1.47 2.71
N PHE A 71 -9.36 0.35 3.08
CA PHE A 71 -10.78 0.33 3.42
C PHE A 71 -11.05 -0.73 4.51
N PRO A 72 -12.20 -0.67 5.22
CA PRO A 72 -12.52 -1.59 6.31
C PRO A 72 -12.82 -3.00 5.77
N TYR A 73 -11.78 -3.77 5.53
CA TYR A 73 -11.87 -5.15 5.07
C TYR A 73 -10.69 -5.95 5.64
N PHE A 74 -10.97 -7.17 6.08
CA PHE A 74 -9.98 -8.04 6.73
C PHE A 74 -9.66 -9.29 5.90
N GLY A 75 -10.42 -9.53 4.81
CA GLY A 75 -10.17 -10.63 3.88
C GLY A 75 -9.18 -10.27 2.78
N ASP A 76 -9.12 -11.13 1.77
CA ASP A 76 -8.20 -11.09 0.64
C ASP A 76 -8.87 -11.36 -0.71
N ASN A 77 -10.21 -11.41 -0.75
CA ASN A 77 -10.95 -11.69 -1.99
C ASN A 77 -10.71 -10.57 -3.03
N PRO A 78 -10.11 -10.90 -4.21
CA PRO A 78 -9.78 -9.92 -5.23
C PRO A 78 -11.00 -9.15 -5.78
N ASP A 79 -12.16 -9.79 -5.89
CA ASP A 79 -13.35 -9.15 -6.45
C ASP A 79 -13.97 -8.14 -5.49
N ILE A 80 -13.93 -8.43 -4.18
CA ILE A 80 -14.35 -7.47 -3.15
C ILE A 80 -13.41 -6.25 -3.18
N ILE A 81 -12.10 -6.49 -3.29
CA ILE A 81 -11.09 -5.43 -3.37
C ILE A 81 -11.31 -4.57 -4.62
N LYS A 82 -11.46 -5.19 -5.79
CA LYS A 82 -11.75 -4.50 -7.05
C LYS A 82 -13.03 -3.67 -6.96
N LYS A 83 -14.12 -4.26 -6.47
CA LYS A 83 -15.40 -3.56 -6.29
C LYS A 83 -15.31 -2.34 -5.36
N ALA A 84 -14.45 -2.40 -4.36
CA ALA A 84 -14.23 -1.28 -3.43
C ALA A 84 -13.34 -0.17 -4.01
N LEU A 85 -12.27 -0.52 -4.74
CA LEU A 85 -11.26 0.44 -5.19
C LEU A 85 -11.57 1.07 -6.56
N ILE A 86 -12.18 0.35 -7.50
CA ILE A 86 -12.46 0.87 -8.85
C ILE A 86 -13.30 2.16 -8.82
N PRO A 87 -14.40 2.26 -8.04
CA PRO A 87 -15.18 3.50 -8.00
C PRO A 87 -14.39 4.71 -7.50
N LYS A 88 -13.39 4.50 -6.64
CA LYS A 88 -12.51 5.57 -6.15
C LYS A 88 -11.46 5.95 -7.17
N MET A 89 -10.84 4.97 -7.81
CA MET A 89 -9.92 5.20 -8.92
C MET A 89 -10.61 6.00 -10.06
N LEU A 90 -11.86 5.69 -10.40
CA LEU A 90 -12.62 6.42 -11.42
C LEU A 90 -12.97 7.87 -11.03
N GLN A 91 -12.92 8.23 -9.74
CA GLN A 91 -13.03 9.63 -9.32
C GLN A 91 -11.78 10.43 -9.69
N VAL A 92 -10.60 9.78 -9.69
CA VAL A 92 -9.32 10.37 -10.08
C VAL A 92 -9.13 10.32 -11.60
N TYR A 93 -9.40 9.17 -12.22
CA TYR A 93 -9.24 8.95 -13.67
C TYR A 93 -10.53 8.43 -14.32
N PRO A 94 -11.53 9.30 -14.57
CA PRO A 94 -12.79 8.92 -15.20
C PRO A 94 -12.61 8.27 -16.58
N ILE A 95 -11.52 8.58 -17.27
CA ILE A 95 -11.18 8.02 -18.57
C ILE A 95 -10.99 6.49 -18.55
N LEU A 96 -10.63 5.91 -17.40
CA LEU A 96 -10.37 4.48 -17.27
C LEU A 96 -11.65 3.66 -17.01
N LYS A 97 -12.83 4.22 -17.27
CA LYS A 97 -14.13 3.57 -17.03
C LYS A 97 -14.28 2.21 -17.71
N ASN A 98 -13.67 2.03 -18.88
CA ASN A 98 -13.76 0.80 -19.66
C ASN A 98 -12.50 -0.06 -19.56
N THR A 99 -11.55 0.30 -18.69
CA THR A 99 -10.31 -0.45 -18.49
C THR A 99 -10.58 -1.65 -17.58
N GLU A 100 -10.03 -2.81 -17.96
CA GLU A 100 -10.11 -4.00 -17.13
C GLU A 100 -9.11 -3.94 -15.96
N PHE A 101 -9.57 -4.35 -14.77
CA PHE A 101 -8.72 -4.53 -13.59
C PHE A 101 -8.55 -6.02 -13.30
N GLU A 102 -7.46 -6.57 -13.83
CA GLU A 102 -7.14 -8.00 -13.75
C GLU A 102 -6.77 -8.43 -12.33
N PHE A 103 -6.18 -7.52 -11.54
CA PHE A 103 -5.62 -7.85 -10.23
C PHE A 103 -6.27 -7.06 -9.09
N GLY A 104 -6.42 -7.73 -7.95
CA GLY A 104 -6.78 -7.13 -6.67
C GLY A 104 -6.15 -7.93 -5.54
N TRP A 105 -5.40 -7.28 -4.65
CA TRP A 105 -4.76 -7.96 -3.53
C TRP A 105 -4.62 -7.05 -2.32
N GLY A 106 -4.39 -7.68 -1.16
CA GLY A 106 -4.13 -7.00 0.09
C GLY A 106 -2.74 -7.30 0.63
N GLY A 107 -2.23 -6.40 1.45
CA GLY A 107 -1.02 -6.57 2.26
C GLY A 107 -1.26 -6.08 3.69
N THR A 108 -0.51 -6.63 4.64
CA THR A 108 -0.52 -6.13 6.02
C THR A 108 0.69 -5.23 6.23
N ILE A 109 0.45 -3.98 6.57
CA ILE A 109 1.47 -3.01 6.95
C ILE A 109 1.54 -2.90 8.47
N GLY A 110 2.74 -2.61 8.98
CA GLY A 110 2.97 -2.38 10.39
C GLY A 110 2.96 -0.89 10.71
N VAL A 111 1.92 -0.43 11.39
CA VAL A 111 1.77 0.97 11.79
C VAL A 111 2.17 1.14 13.25
N THR A 112 3.15 2.02 13.52
CA THR A 112 3.54 2.36 14.90
C THR A 112 2.62 3.45 15.46
N VAL A 113 2.50 3.51 16.80
CA VAL A 113 1.66 4.51 17.48
C VAL A 113 2.03 5.94 17.08
N ASN A 114 3.33 6.23 17.03
CA ASN A 114 3.88 7.53 16.65
C ASN A 114 4.07 7.69 15.13
N ARG A 115 3.75 6.67 14.32
CA ARG A 115 3.94 6.64 12.85
C ARG A 115 5.37 6.94 12.38
N VAL A 116 6.36 6.69 13.24
CA VAL A 116 7.79 6.78 12.92
C VAL A 116 8.38 5.36 12.92
N PRO A 117 9.29 5.04 11.99
CA PRO A 117 10.05 3.81 12.04
C PRO A 117 10.76 3.63 13.38
N GLN A 118 10.77 2.40 13.89
CA GLN A 118 11.43 2.06 15.14
C GLN A 118 12.67 1.23 14.84
N LEU A 119 13.81 1.72 15.31
CA LEU A 119 15.08 1.02 15.26
C LEU A 119 15.67 0.94 16.66
N GLY A 120 16.27 -0.19 17.01
CA GLY A 120 16.90 -0.34 18.30
C GLY A 120 17.60 -1.67 18.50
N ARG A 121 18.03 -1.91 19.74
CA ARG A 121 18.77 -3.10 20.16
C ARG A 121 18.05 -3.74 21.35
N ILE A 122 17.81 -5.04 21.28
CA ILE A 122 17.13 -5.83 22.32
C ILE A 122 18.13 -6.46 23.30
N SER A 123 19.28 -6.88 22.77
CA SER A 123 20.41 -7.48 23.50
C SER A 123 21.71 -7.28 22.72
N ASP A 124 22.83 -7.78 23.24
CA ASP A 124 24.13 -7.46 22.67
C ASP A 124 24.25 -7.74 21.16
N ASN A 125 23.65 -8.81 20.67
CA ASN A 125 23.77 -9.18 19.25
C ASN A 125 22.43 -9.18 18.50
N VAL A 126 21.40 -8.56 19.07
CA VAL A 126 20.04 -8.54 18.49
C VAL A 126 19.54 -7.11 18.31
N PHE A 127 19.34 -6.74 17.06
CA PHE A 127 18.81 -5.45 16.64
C PHE A 127 17.43 -5.63 16.03
N TYR A 128 16.63 -4.58 15.98
CA TYR A 128 15.33 -4.60 15.32
C TYR A 128 15.11 -3.35 14.46
N SER A 129 14.29 -3.53 13.42
CA SER A 129 13.92 -2.50 12.48
C SER A 129 12.50 -2.75 11.98
N GLN A 130 11.55 -1.88 12.33
CA GLN A 130 10.11 -2.10 12.07
C GLN A 130 9.33 -0.78 11.94
N GLY A 131 8.05 -0.86 11.59
CA GLY A 131 7.16 0.30 11.67
C GLY A 131 7.25 1.27 10.49
N TYR A 132 7.65 0.76 9.32
CA TYR A 132 7.76 1.53 8.07
C TYR A 132 6.40 1.83 7.41
N SER A 133 5.43 2.32 8.17
CA SER A 133 4.17 2.80 7.61
C SER A 133 4.36 4.16 6.93
N VAL A 134 3.80 4.33 5.73
CA VAL A 134 3.95 5.54 4.91
C VAL A 134 3.54 6.79 5.70
N MET A 135 4.48 7.74 5.77
CA MET A 135 4.29 9.08 6.32
C MET A 135 3.72 9.97 5.21
N VAL A 136 2.56 10.59 5.44
CA VAL A 136 2.28 11.92 4.88
C VAL A 136 2.11 12.81 6.10
N SER A 137 3.20 13.44 6.52
CA SER A 137 3.13 14.57 7.42
C SER A 137 2.55 15.73 6.62
N MET A 138 1.30 16.10 6.91
CA MET A 138 0.85 17.48 6.69
C MET A 138 1.23 18.32 7.90
#